data_AF-A0A7S3J2R3-F1
#
_entry.id   AF-A0A7S3J2R3-F1
#
_cell.length_a   1.000
_cell.length_b   1.000
_cell.length_c   1.000
_cell.angle_alpha   90.00
_cell.angle_beta   90.00
_cell.angle_gamma   90.00
#
_symmetry.space_group_name_H-M   'P 1'
#
loop_
_entity.id
_entity.type
_entity.pdbx_description
1 polymer ?
#
loop_
_entity_poly.entity_id
_entity_poly.type
_entity_poly.pdbx_seq_one_letter_code
_entity_poly.pdbx_strand_id
1 'polypeptide(L)'
;HDLYGTVNVTNLYRDSEIAELNYGLTNFDNIGNAFLTIFQCITLEGWIDIMKMNQDAYSKPIASVYFVLAVVVCAFFLVNLTIAVMLKKYDELDKNEKNTQQQADLIEIGMECELPSRLIYFIIQEENLIINK
;
A
#
# COMPACT_ATOMS: atom_id res chain seq x y z
N HIS A 1 15.75 -33.78 45.26
CA HIS A 1 14.67 -34.72 44.93
C HIS A 1 13.40 -33.96 45.28
N ASP A 2 12.86 -33.14 44.40
CA ASP A 2 12.31 -33.57 43.12
C ASP A 2 12.75 -32.71 41.93
N LEU A 3 13.21 -33.39 40.88
CA LEU A 3 13.86 -32.84 39.68
C LEU A 3 12.89 -32.70 38.49
N TYR A 4 11.58 -32.70 38.75
CA TYR A 4 10.56 -32.53 37.72
C TYR A 4 9.51 -31.58 38.26
N GLY A 5 9.71 -30.29 38.00
CA GLY A 5 8.71 -29.27 38.26
C GLY A 5 7.44 -29.64 37.51
N THR A 6 6.34 -29.77 38.24
CA THR A 6 5.01 -29.90 37.66
C THR A 6 4.79 -28.73 36.71
N VAL A 7 4.66 -29.01 35.41
CA VAL A 7 4.30 -28.00 34.41
C VAL A 7 2.91 -27.50 34.79
N ASN A 8 2.86 -26.34 35.44
CA ASN A 8 1.61 -25.71 35.81
C ASN A 8 0.96 -25.22 34.51
N VAL A 9 -0.09 -25.92 34.06
CA VAL A 9 -0.80 -25.70 32.78
C VAL A 9 -1.36 -24.29 32.60
N THR A 10 -1.43 -23.52 33.68
CA THR A 10 -1.74 -22.08 33.67
C THR A 10 -0.72 -21.25 32.87
N ASN A 11 0.51 -21.76 32.63
CA ASN A 11 1.51 -21.04 31.83
C ASN A 11 1.30 -21.15 30.31
N LEU A 12 0.41 -22.02 29.82
CA LEU A 12 0.26 -22.28 28.38
C LEU A 12 -0.52 -21.18 27.64
N TYR A 13 -1.33 -20.39 28.36
CA TYR A 13 -2.14 -19.31 27.79
C TYR A 13 -1.63 -17.91 28.18
N ARG A 14 -0.50 -17.83 28.88
CA ARG A 14 0.03 -16.58 29.42
C ARG A 14 0.18 -15.50 28.34
N ASP A 15 0.57 -15.90 27.13
CA ASP A 15 0.82 -14.95 26.04
C ASP A 15 -0.46 -14.33 25.48
N SER A 16 -1.60 -15.02 25.64
CA SER A 16 -2.93 -14.51 25.26
C SER A 16 -3.52 -13.51 26.26
N GLU A 17 -2.93 -13.40 27.45
CA GLU A 17 -3.36 -12.47 28.51
C GLU A 17 -2.45 -11.24 28.62
N ILE A 18 -1.30 -11.24 27.94
CA ILE A 18 -0.33 -10.14 27.96
C ILE A 18 -0.63 -9.18 26.80
N ALA A 19 -1.10 -7.97 27.15
CA ALA A 19 -1.38 -6.92 26.17
C ALA A 19 -0.14 -6.51 25.35
N GLU A 20 1.05 -6.55 25.95
CA GLU A 20 2.32 -6.25 25.28
C GLU A 20 2.67 -7.25 24.16
N LEU A 21 2.12 -8.46 24.20
CA LEU A 21 2.30 -9.51 23.18
C LEU A 21 1.14 -9.52 22.17
N ASN A 22 0.34 -8.45 22.11
CA ASN A 22 -0.88 -8.35 21.32
C ASN A 22 -1.82 -9.54 21.54
N TYR A 23 -1.98 -10.00 22.79
CA TYR A 23 -2.84 -11.13 23.13
C TYR A 23 -2.50 -12.40 22.34
N GLY A 24 -1.22 -12.57 21.99
CA GLY A 24 -0.75 -13.70 21.19
C GLY A 24 -1.20 -13.66 19.74
N LEU A 25 -1.55 -12.50 19.16
CA LEU A 25 -1.83 -12.39 17.73
C LEU A 25 -0.55 -12.24 16.89
N THR A 26 0.46 -11.56 17.43
CA THR A 26 1.72 -11.29 16.73
C THR A 26 2.74 -12.42 16.94
N ASN A 27 2.42 -13.61 16.43
CA ASN A 27 3.27 -14.80 16.50
C ASN A 27 3.55 -15.41 15.12
N PHE A 28 4.51 -16.34 15.09
CA PHE A 28 4.91 -17.07 13.88
C PHE A 28 4.58 -18.57 13.94
N ASP A 29 3.67 -18.98 14.83
CA ASP A 29 3.32 -20.39 15.02
C ASP A 29 2.42 -20.92 13.89
N ASN A 30 1.57 -20.04 13.36
CA ASN A 30 0.65 -20.34 12.26
C ASN A 30 0.91 -19.41 11.08
N ILE A 31 0.70 -19.91 9.86
CA ILE A 31 0.87 -19.11 8.65
C ILE A 31 -0.04 -17.86 8.62
N GLY A 32 -1.25 -17.95 9.17
CA GLY A 32 -2.18 -16.83 9.25
C GLY A 32 -1.70 -15.72 10.19
N ASN A 33 -1.24 -16.09 11.39
CA ASN A 33 -0.68 -15.14 12.36
C ASN A 33 0.64 -14.54 11.86
N ALA A 34 1.48 -15.35 11.20
CA ALA A 34 2.71 -14.89 10.58
C ALA A 34 2.41 -13.84 9.49
N PHE A 35 1.41 -14.08 8.63
CA PHE A 35 0.99 -13.12 7.62
C PHE A 35 0.46 -11.83 8.23
N LEU A 36 -0.38 -11.92 9.27
CA LEU A 36 -0.89 -10.75 9.98
C LEU A 36 0.25 -9.92 10.62
N THR A 37 1.20 -10.60 11.27
CA THR A 37 2.37 -9.98 11.89
C THR A 37 3.24 -9.26 10.85
N ILE A 38 3.49 -9.90 9.71
CA ILE A 38 4.24 -9.30 8.59
C ILE A 38 3.46 -8.12 8.00
N PHE A 39 2.16 -8.25 7.81
CA PHE A 39 1.30 -7.17 7.31
C PHE A 39 1.37 -5.94 8.22
N GLN A 40 1.25 -6.14 9.53
CA GLN A 40 1.42 -5.08 10.54
C GLN A 40 2.82 -4.46 10.50
N CYS A 41 3.87 -5.28 10.28
CA CYS A 41 5.22 -4.73 10.12
C CYS A 41 5.36 -3.86 8.86
N ILE A 42 4.69 -4.25 7.76
CA ILE A 42 4.70 -3.53 6.49
C ILE A 42 3.96 -2.20 6.58
N THR A 43 2.89 -2.09 7.39
CA THR A 43 2.20 -0.82 7.64
C THR A 43 3.00 0.15 8.51
N LEU A 44 4.18 -0.27 8.99
CA LEU A 44 5.07 0.51 9.86
C LEU A 44 4.44 0.88 11.21
N GLU A 45 3.45 0.14 11.67
CA GLU A 45 2.76 0.37 12.94
C GLU A 45 3.13 -0.72 13.95
N GLY A 46 3.77 -0.35 15.07
CA GLY A 46 4.16 -1.30 16.12
C GLY A 46 5.25 -2.31 15.73
N TRP A 47 5.84 -2.19 14.54
CA TRP A 47 6.88 -3.11 14.04
C TRP A 47 8.14 -3.15 14.91
N ILE A 48 8.48 -2.04 15.58
CA ILE A 48 9.60 -1.96 16.51
C ILE A 48 9.36 -2.85 17.72
N ASP A 49 8.14 -2.89 18.25
CA ASP A 49 7.81 -3.67 19.44
C ASP A 49 7.75 -5.17 19.11
N ILE A 50 7.21 -5.52 17.93
CA ILE A 50 7.28 -6.88 17.38
C ILE A 50 8.74 -7.33 17.20
N MET A 51 9.59 -6.46 16.66
CA MET A 51 11.02 -6.75 16.50
C MET A 51 11.68 -6.98 17.87
N LYS A 52 11.46 -6.10 18.86
CA LYS A 52 12.03 -6.23 20.21
C LYS A 52 11.59 -7.52 20.89
N MET A 53 10.32 -7.89 20.77
CA MET A 53 9.80 -9.15 21.29
C MET A 53 10.53 -10.35 20.67
N ASN A 54 10.79 -10.33 19.36
CA ASN A 54 11.56 -11.38 18.68
C ASN A 54 13.08 -11.34 19.02
N GLN A 55 13.64 -10.16 19.29
CA GLN A 55 15.02 -10.00 19.75
C GLN A 55 15.25 -10.66 21.11
N ASP A 56 14.28 -10.54 22.02
CA ASP A 56 14.34 -11.13 23.36
C ASP A 56 14.07 -12.65 23.34
N ALA A 57 13.33 -13.15 22.34
CA ALA A 57 13.03 -14.58 22.20
C ALA A 57 14.14 -15.40 21.52
N TYR A 58 14.84 -14.84 20.52
CA TYR A 58 15.82 -15.60 19.70
C TYR A 58 17.23 -15.01 19.77
N SER A 59 17.49 -13.93 19.02
CA SER A 59 18.81 -13.32 18.92
C SER A 59 18.71 -11.86 18.49
N LYS A 60 19.24 -10.97 19.33
CA LYS A 60 19.20 -9.52 19.13
C LYS A 60 19.70 -9.06 17.76
N PRO A 61 20.92 -9.40 17.31
CA PRO A 61 21.43 -8.87 16.04
C PRO A 61 20.68 -9.44 14.83
N ILE A 62 20.34 -10.74 14.84
CA ILE A 62 19.73 -11.41 13.69
C ILE A 62 18.29 -10.93 13.49
N ALA A 63 17.49 -10.88 14.56
CA ALA A 63 16.12 -10.40 14.49
C ALA A 63 16.06 -8.94 14.00
N SER A 64 16.95 -8.09 14.52
CA SER A 64 17.05 -6.68 14.08
C SER A 64 17.27 -6.56 12.58
N VAL A 65 18.26 -7.28 12.06
CA VAL A 65 18.61 -7.22 10.64
C VAL A 65 17.47 -7.72 9.77
N TYR A 66 16.81 -8.82 10.17
CA TYR A 66 15.65 -9.34 9.45
C TYR A 66 14.51 -8.31 9.33
N PHE A 67 14.04 -7.77 10.45
CA PHE A 67 12.90 -6.84 10.45
C PHE A 67 13.23 -5.50 9.79
N VAL A 68 14.43 -4.96 10.02
CA VAL A 68 14.87 -3.70 9.37
C VAL A 68 14.99 -3.87 7.86
N LEU A 69 15.60 -4.96 7.38
CA LEU A 69 15.68 -5.22 5.94
C LEU A 69 14.30 -5.42 5.32
N ALA A 70 13.40 -6.16 5.98
CA ALA A 70 12.04 -6.35 5.50
C ALA A 70 11.29 -5.01 5.34
N VAL A 71 11.40 -4.13 6.33
CA VAL A 71 10.81 -2.78 6.30
C VAL A 71 11.41 -1.93 5.19
N VAL A 72 12.74 -1.88 5.05
CA VAL A 72 13.42 -1.08 4.03
C VAL A 72 13.06 -1.55 2.63
N VAL A 73 13.08 -2.86 2.39
CA VAL A 73 12.72 -3.44 1.08
C VAL A 73 11.27 -3.14 0.74
N CYS A 74 10.35 -3.30 1.70
CA CYS A 74 8.95 -3.00 1.47
C CYS A 74 8.69 -1.51 1.20
N ALA A 75 9.29 -0.63 2.00
CA ALA A 75 9.19 0.82 1.82
C ALA A 75 9.71 1.27 0.44
N PHE A 76 10.82 0.67 -0.03
CA PHE A 76 11.34 0.93 -1.38
C PHE A 76 10.31 0.60 -2.47
N PHE A 77 9.68 -0.57 -2.38
CA PHE A 77 8.62 -0.94 -3.34
C PHE A 77 7.39 -0.05 -3.23
N LEU A 78 6.96 0.31 -2.03
CA LEU A 78 5.81 1.21 -1.81
C LEU A 78 6.06 2.58 -2.45
N VAL A 79 7.22 3.19 -2.21
CA VAL A 79 7.57 4.49 -2.82
C VAL A 79 7.59 4.39 -4.34
N ASN A 80 8.20 3.34 -4.89
CA ASN A 80 8.25 3.14 -6.35
C ASN A 80 6.85 2.96 -6.95
N LEU A 81 5.97 2.22 -6.27
CA LEU A 81 4.57 2.06 -6.68
C LEU A 81 3.81 3.38 -6.61
N THR A 82 3.97 4.14 -5.53
CA THR A 82 3.32 5.45 -5.36
C THR A 82 3.76 6.42 -6.45
N ILE A 83 5.05 6.49 -6.77
CA ILE A 83 5.56 7.35 -7.85
C ILE A 83 4.96 6.92 -9.19
N ALA A 84 4.95 5.63 -9.50
CA ALA A 84 4.37 5.14 -10.75
C ALA A 84 2.87 5.49 -10.88
N VAL A 85 2.10 5.36 -9.80
CA VAL A 85 0.69 5.75 -9.78
C VAL A 85 0.51 7.26 -9.90
N MET A 86 1.32 8.06 -9.21
CA MET A 86 1.29 9.52 -9.32
C MET A 86 1.57 9.98 -10.74
N LEU A 87 2.61 9.42 -11.38
CA LEU A 87 2.95 9.74 -12.77
C LEU A 87 1.81 9.37 -13.73
N LYS A 88 1.22 8.17 -13.56
CA LYS A 88 0.06 7.78 -14.37
C LYS A 88 -1.10 8.76 -14.20
N LYS A 89 -1.37 9.22 -12.97
CA LYS A 89 -2.42 10.21 -12.71
C LYS A 89 -2.08 11.59 -13.27
N TYR A 90 -0.82 12.00 -13.20
CA TYR A 90 -0.36 13.24 -13.81
C TYR A 90 -0.54 13.21 -15.34
N ASP A 91 -0.18 12.11 -16.00
CA ASP A 91 -0.37 11.94 -17.45
C ASP A 91 -1.86 11.91 -17.84
N GLU A 92 -2.72 11.27 -17.03
CA GLU A 92 -4.18 11.29 -17.23
C GLU A 92 -4.73 12.73 -17.12
N LEU A 93 -4.24 13.54 -16.17
CA LEU A 93 -4.67 14.92 -15.97
C LEU A 93 -4.20 15.83 -17.12
N ASP A 94 -2.93 15.77 -17.52
CA ASP A 94 -2.37 16.59 -18.62
C ASP A 94 -3.07 16.30 -19.96
N LYS A 95 -3.39 15.03 -20.23
CA LYS A 95 -4.19 14.65 -21.40
C LYS A 95 -5.61 15.22 -21.34
N ASN A 96 -6.27 15.17 -20.19
CA ASN A 96 -7.62 15.70 -20.02
C ASN A 96 -7.67 17.23 -20.15
N GLU A 97 -6.66 17.94 -19.64
CA GLU A 97 -6.55 19.40 -19.79
C GLU A 97 -6.37 19.78 -21.26
N LYS A 98 -5.45 19.13 -21.99
CA LYS A 98 -5.24 19.36 -23.43
C LYS A 98 -6.49 19.06 -24.25
N ASN A 99 -7.17 17.95 -23.97
CA ASN A 99 -8.41 17.59 -24.67
C ASN A 99 -9.52 18.60 -24.41
N THR A 100 -9.59 19.17 -23.21
CA THR A 100 -10.60 20.20 -22.86
C THR A 100 -10.30 21.52 -23.55
N GLN A 101 -9.03 21.92 -23.59
CA GLN A 101 -8.60 23.14 -24.26
C GLN A 101 -8.80 23.06 -25.77
N GLN A 102 -8.42 21.95 -26.41
CA GLN A 102 -8.66 21.70 -27.84
C GLN A 102 -10.16 21.76 -28.18
N GLN A 103 -11.02 21.17 -27.34
CA GLN A 103 -12.46 21.26 -27.53
C GLN A 103 -12.98 22.70 -27.43
N ALA A 104 -12.45 23.52 -26.53
CA ALA A 104 -12.81 24.93 -26.43
C ALA A 104 -12.40 25.71 -27.69
N ASP A 105 -11.17 25.50 -28.17
CA ASP A 105 -10.65 26.15 -29.38
C ASP A 105 -11.48 25.79 -30.62
N LEU A 106 -11.90 24.52 -30.76
CA LEU A 106 -12.77 24.07 -31.86
C LEU A 106 -14.18 24.68 -31.81
N ILE A 107 -14.72 24.89 -30.61
CA ILE A 107 -16.01 25.57 -30.46
C ILE A 107 -15.88 27.02 -30.91
N GLU A 108 -14.80 27.71 -30.53
CA GLU A 108 -14.54 29.09 -30.95
C GLU A 108 -14.41 29.21 -32.47
N ILE A 109 -13.57 28.38 -33.10
CA ILE A 109 -13.40 28.36 -34.57
C ILE A 109 -14.72 28.02 -35.28
N GLY A 110 -15.46 27.04 -34.77
CA GLY A 110 -16.75 26.64 -35.33
C GLY A 110 -17.80 27.76 -35.26
N MET A 111 -17.79 28.54 -34.17
CA MET A 111 -18.65 29.72 -34.04
C MET A 111 -18.23 30.84 -35.00
N GLU A 112 -16.94 31.11 -35.16
CA GLU A 112 -16.41 32.13 -36.09
C GLU A 112 -16.75 31.79 -37.55
N CYS A 113 -16.76 30.51 -37.91
CA CYS A 113 -17.13 30.03 -39.23
C CYS A 113 -18.65 29.89 -39.46
N GLU A 114 -19.49 30.31 -38.50
CA GLU A 114 -20.96 30.19 -38.51
C GLU A 114 -21.47 28.75 -38.75
N LEU A 115 -20.72 27.74 -38.30
CA LEU A 115 -21.14 26.36 -38.47
C LEU A 115 -22.38 26.05 -37.61
N PRO A 116 -23.32 25.24 -38.12
CA PRO A 116 -24.45 24.76 -37.33
C PRO A 116 -23.94 23.91 -36.17
N SER A 117 -24.48 24.12 -34.96
CA SER A 117 -23.96 23.55 -33.70
C SER A 117 -23.85 22.02 -33.71
N ARG A 118 -24.73 21.33 -34.45
CA ARG A 118 -24.68 19.86 -34.62
C ARG A 118 -23.38 19.37 -35.24
N LEU A 119 -22.77 20.13 -36.16
CA LEU A 119 -21.53 19.76 -36.82
C LEU A 119 -20.32 19.95 -35.90
N ILE A 120 -20.32 21.02 -35.09
CA ILE A 120 -19.26 21.31 -34.10
C ILE A 120 -19.16 20.16 -33.09
N TYR A 121 -20.30 19.75 -32.52
CA TYR A 121 -20.33 18.61 -31.58
C TYR A 121 -19.96 17.27 -32.25
N PHE A 122 -20.28 17.09 -33.53
CA PHE A 122 -19.88 15.90 -34.28
C PHE A 122 -18.35 15.82 -34.43
N ILE A 123 -17.72 16.93 -34.82
CA ILE A 123 -16.26 17.00 -35.00
C ILE A 123 -15.54 16.75 -33.66
N ILE A 124 -16.01 17.37 -32.57
CA ILE A 124 -15.46 17.14 -31.22
C ILE A 124 -15.54 15.68 -30.80
N GLN A 125 -16.67 15.01 -31.09
CA GLN A 125 -16.83 13.59 -30.80
C GLN A 125 -15.88 12.72 -31.62
N GLU A 126 -15.66 13.07 -32.90
CA GLU A 126 -14.77 12.31 -33.78
C GLU A 126 -13.30 12.42 -33.32
N GLU A 127 -12.82 13.61 -32.95
CA GLU A 127 -11.46 13.79 -32.44
C GLU A 127 -11.22 13.09 -31.09
N ASN A 128 -12.17 13.17 -30.16
CA ASN A 128 -12.03 12.56 -28.83
C ASN A 128 -11.95 11.01 -28.90
N LEU A 129 -12.50 10.42 -29.97
CA LEU A 129 -12.43 8.98 -30.27
C LEU A 129 -11.06 8.57 -30.86
N ILE A 130 -10.37 9.49 -31.53
CA ILE A 130 -9.03 9.26 -32.08
C ILE A 130 -7.96 9.35 -30.97
N ILE A 131 -8.14 10.27 -30.00
CA ILE A 131 -7.16 10.49 -28.91
C ILE A 131 -7.21 9.38 -27.85
N ASN A 132 -8.35 8.73 -27.65
CA ASN A 132 -8.52 7.62 -26.69
C ASN A 132 -8.21 6.22 -27.24
N LYS A 133 -7.68 6.11 -28.47
CA LYS A 133 -7.24 4.86 -29.10
C LYS A 133 -5.72 4.71 -29.04
#